data_AF-A0A7W1LBW1-F1
#
_entry.id   AF-A0A7W1LBW1-F1
#
_cell.length_a   1.000
_cell.length_b   1.000
_cell.length_c   1.000
_cell.angle_alpha   90.00
_cell.angle_beta   90.00
_cell.angle_gamma   90.00
#
_symmetry.space_group_name_H-M   'P 1'
#
loop_
_entity.id
_entity.type
_entity.pdbx_description
1 polymer ?
#
loop_
_entity_poly.entity_id
_entity_poly.type
_entity_poly.pdbx_seq_one_letter_code
_entity_poly.pdbx_strand_id
1 'polypeptide(L)' 'HEPAPATIYALPDNRARIVFDEPQRAITPGQATVFYDSEEVVGGGWIIKEV' A
#
# COMPACT_ATOMS: atom_id res chain seq x y z
N HIS A 1 7.56 7.25 -9.83
CA HIS A 1 7.09 7.23 -8.43
C HIS A 1 8.19 6.59 -7.63
N GLU A 2 8.61 7.23 -6.54
CA GLU A 2 9.58 6.64 -5.61
C GLU A 2 8.83 5.81 -4.57
N PRO A 3 9.33 4.62 -4.18
CA PRO A 3 8.75 3.86 -3.07
C PRO A 3 8.96 4.62 -1.76
N ALA A 4 7.98 4.51 -0.85
CA ALA A 4 8.05 5.08 0.49
C ALA A 4 8.04 3.95 1.53
N PRO A 5 8.88 4.02 2.59
CA PRO A 5 8.84 3.07 3.69
C PRO A 5 7.45 3.01 4.34
N ALA A 6 6.99 1.80 4.62
CA ALA A 6 5.70 1.55 5.24
C ALA A 6 5.68 0.21 5.96
N THR A 7 4.80 0.11 6.95
CA THR A 7 4.44 -1.16 7.58
C THR A 7 3.12 -1.69 7.01
N ILE A 8 3.11 -2.97 6.63
CA ILE A 8 1.96 -3.67 6.07
C ILE A 8 1.33 -4.57 7.13
N TYR A 9 0.03 -4.40 7.39
CA TYR A 9 -0.76 -5.26 8.26
C TYR A 9 -1.78 -6.03 7.42
N ALA A 10 -1.69 -7.36 7.42
CA ALA A 10 -2.67 -8.21 6.78
C ALA A 10 -4.02 -8.11 7.51
N LEU A 11 -5.11 -8.02 6.75
CA LEU A 11 -6.48 -8.02 7.25
C LEU A 11 -7.26 -9.20 6.63
N PRO A 12 -8.42 -9.56 7.20
CA PRO A 12 -9.35 -10.49 6.55
C PRO A 12 -9.81 -10.01 5.17
N ASP A 13 -10.43 -10.91 4.41
CA ASP A 13 -11.09 -10.63 3.12
C ASP A 13 -10.15 -10.07 2.04
N ASN A 14 -8.91 -10.57 1.98
CA ASN A 14 -7.88 -10.13 1.03
C ASN A 14 -7.61 -8.62 1.09
N ARG A 15 -7.71 -8.03 2.29
CA ARG A 15 -7.36 -6.63 2.53
C ARG A 15 -6.03 -6.50 3.26
N ALA A 16 -5.42 -5.33 3.12
CA ALA A 16 -4.25 -4.95 3.90
C ALA A 16 -4.38 -3.49 4.32
N ARG A 17 -3.91 -3.17 5.53
CA ARG A 17 -3.72 -1.80 5.97
C ARG A 17 -2.25 -1.43 5.81
N ILE A 18 -1.99 -0.38 5.04
CA ILE A 18 -0.66 0.15 4.80
C ILE A 18 -0.51 1.43 5.63
N VAL A 19 0.52 1.47 6.48
CA VAL A 19 0.85 2.66 7.28
C VAL A 19 2.22 3.13 6.86
N PHE A 20 2.27 4.26 6.13
CA PHE A 20 3.53 4.90 5.77
C PHE A 20 4.20 5.50 7.00
N ASP A 21 5.53 5.46 7.01
CA ASP A 21 6.33 6.05 8.10
C ASP A 21 6.20 7.58 8.10
N GLU A 22 6.06 8.18 6.91
CA GLU A 22 5.78 9.60 6.72
C GLU A 22 4.49 9.84 5.89
N PRO A 23 3.76 10.93 6.14
CA PRO A 23 2.54 11.26 5.41
C PRO A 23 2.77 11.39 3.89
N GLN A 24 2.02 10.61 3.10
CA GLN A 24 2.05 10.65 1.65
C GLN A 24 0.92 11.50 1.08
N ARG A 25 1.19 12.23 -0.02
CA ARG A 25 0.20 13.05 -0.72
C ARG A 25 -0.45 12.26 -1.87
N ALA A 26 -1.63 12.71 -2.29
CA ALA A 26 -2.31 12.24 -3.50
C ALA A 26 -2.63 10.73 -3.57
N ILE A 27 -2.76 10.05 -2.42
CA ILE A 27 -3.25 8.67 -2.37
C ILE A 27 -4.74 8.65 -2.78
N THR A 28 -5.05 8.00 -3.90
CA THR A 28 -6.39 8.05 -4.50
C THR A 28 -7.01 6.66 -4.63
N PRO A 29 -8.25 6.44 -4.16
CA PRO A 29 -8.96 5.19 -4.42
C PRO A 29 -9.07 4.87 -5.91
N GLY A 30 -8.90 3.59 -6.25
CA GLY A 30 -8.87 3.10 -7.63
C GLY A 30 -7.48 3.11 -8.28
N GLN A 31 -6.45 3.68 -7.63
CA GLN A 31 -5.06 3.49 -8.04
C GLN A 31 -4.53 2.14 -7.55
N ALA A 32 -3.61 1.55 -8.33
CA ALA A 32 -2.89 0.36 -7.91
C ALA A 32 -1.70 0.75 -7.00
N THR A 33 -1.43 -0.09 -6.01
CA THR A 33 -0.22 -0.05 -5.19
C THR A 33 0.60 -1.32 -5.41
N VAL A 34 1.92 -1.19 -5.34
CA VAL A 34 2.88 -2.29 -5.49
C VAL A 34 3.78 -2.28 -4.26
N PHE A 35 3.97 -3.44 -3.67
CA PHE A 35 4.79 -3.61 -2.48
C PHE A 35 6.14 -4.23 -2.88
N TYR A 36 7.20 -3.67 -2.34
CA TYR A 36 8.56 -4.11 -2.58
C TYR A 36 9.20 -4.50 -1.25
N ASP A 37 9.94 -5.61 -1.24
CA ASP A 37 10.96 -5.89 -0.23
C ASP A 37 12.33 -5.76 -0.91
N SER A 38 13.03 -4.68 -0.58
CA SER A 38 14.25 -4.27 -1.28
C SER A 38 14.01 -4.10 -2.80
N GLU A 39 14.49 -5.01 -3.63
CA GLU A 39 14.31 -4.97 -5.10
C GLU A 39 13.23 -5.94 -5.61
N GLU A 40 12.65 -6.77 -4.74
CA GLU A 40 11.69 -7.79 -5.11
C GLU A 40 10.25 -7.28 -4.97
N VAL A 41 9.42 -7.55 -5.98
CA VAL A 41 7.96 -7.31 -5.90
C VAL A 41 7.33 -8.44 -5.10
N VAL A 42 6.80 -8.10 -3.92
CA VAL A 42 6.18 -9.08 -3.02
C VAL A 42 4.65 -9.07 -3.11
N GLY A 43 4.06 -8.08 -3.80
CA GLY A 43 2.63 -8.05 -4.04
C GLY A 43 2.12 -6.68 -4.48
N GLY A 44 0.80 -6.54 -4.44
CA GLY A 44 0.12 -5.29 -4.78
C GLY A 44 -1.38 -5.41 -4.61
N GLY A 45 -2.09 -4.31 -4.87
CA GLY A 45 -3.53 -4.26 -4.74
C GLY A 45 -4.12 -2.94 -5.21
N TRP A 46 -5.42 -2.80 -5.04
CA TRP A 46 -6.14 -1.57 -5.35
C TRP A 46 -6.38 -0.78 -4.08
N ILE A 47 -6.05 0.51 -4.11
CA ILE A 47 -6.37 1.42 -3.01
C ILE A 47 -7.89 1.58 -2.96
N ILE A 48 -8.49 1.23 -1.83
CA ILE A 48 -9.91 1.38 -1.58
C ILE A 48 -10.15 2.44 -0.51
N LYS A 49 -11.30 3.11 -0.59
CA LYS A 49 -11.79 3.92 0.51
C LYS A 49 -12.62 3.03 1.42
N GLU A 50 -12.29 2.97 2.70
CA GLU A 50 -13.21 2.38 3.66
C GLU A 50 -14.39 3.34 3.83
N VAL A 51 -15.60 2.82 3.60
CA VAL A 51 -16.87 3.53 3.72
C VAL A 51 -17.51 3.16 5.04
#